data_AF-A0A8J6NBW4-F1
#
_entry.id   AF-A0A8J6NBW4-F1
#
_cell.length_a   1.000
_cell.length_b   1.000
_cell.length_c   1.000
_cell.angle_alpha   90.00
_cell.angle_beta   90.00
_cell.angle_gamma   90.00
#
_symmetry.space_group_name_H-M   'P 1'
#
loop_
_entity.id
_entity.type
_entity.pdbx_description
1 polymer ?
#
loop_
_entity_poly.entity_id
_entity_poly.type
_entity_poly.pdbx_seq_one_letter_code
_entity_poly.pdbx_strand_id
1 'polypeptide(L)' 'PAKKKVHEWVRSYKARGIVVEQCLIAAGLQRIAPEDFIPEIDVVENGYISMIGYQAKGYSQVPMD' A
#
# COMPACT_ATOMS: atom_id res chain seq x y z
N PRO A 1 18.12 -10.29 -0.53
CA PRO A 1 18.35 -9.65 0.79
C PRO A 1 17.32 -8.55 1.12
N ALA A 2 17.21 -7.52 0.27
CA ALA A 2 16.27 -6.41 0.48
C ALA A 2 14.79 -6.83 0.44
N LYS A 3 14.36 -7.60 -0.57
CA LYS A 3 12.95 -8.04 -0.70
C LYS A 3 12.42 -8.78 0.53
N LYS A 4 13.22 -9.69 1.10
CA LYS A 4 12.87 -10.41 2.34
C LYS A 4 12.65 -9.45 3.51
N LYS A 5 13.55 -8.48 3.69
CA LYS A 5 13.46 -7.46 4.74
C LYS A 5 12.22 -6.58 4.59
N VAL A 6 11.89 -6.17 3.36
CA VAL A 6 10.67 -5.41 3.07
C VAL A 6 9.42 -6.22 3.41
N HIS A 7 9.37 -7.51 3.04
CA HIS A 7 8.24 -8.38 3.39
C HIS A 7 8.08 -8.54 4.91
N GLU A 8 9.19 -8.64 5.65
CA GLU A 8 9.17 -8.68 7.12
C GLU A 8 8.62 -7.39 7.73
N TRP A 9 8.97 -6.23 7.19
CA TRP A 9 8.41 -4.96 7.61
C TRP A 9 6.91 -4.87 7.35
N VAL A 10 6.45 -5.23 6.14
CA VAL A 10 5.02 -5.20 5.80
C VAL A 10 4.21 -6.13 6.70
N ARG A 11 4.71 -7.34 6.97
CA ARG A 11 4.10 -8.26 7.96
C ARG A 11 4.00 -7.62 9.34
N SER A 12 5.08 -6.98 9.79
CA SER A 12 5.10 -6.30 11.09
C SER A 12 4.15 -5.10 11.14
N TYR A 13 3.94 -4.40 10.03
CA TYR A 13 2.97 -3.30 9.94
C TYR A 13 1.53 -3.82 10.06
N LYS A 14 1.17 -4.86 9.30
CA LYS A 14 -0.17 -5.48 9.40
C LYS A 14 -0.46 -5.97 10.82
N ALA A 15 0.51 -6.62 11.47
CA ALA A 15 0.38 -7.09 12.85
C ALA A 15 0.18 -5.96 13.88
N ARG A 16 0.59 -4.74 13.55
CA ARG A 16 0.42 -3.53 14.38
C ARG A 16 -0.80 -2.69 13.99
N GLY A 17 -1.63 -3.17 13.07
CA GLY A 17 -2.81 -2.45 12.58
C GLY A 17 -2.49 -1.32 11.60
N ILE A 18 -1.28 -1.28 11.05
CA ILE A 18 -0.91 -0.34 9.97
C ILE A 18 -1.34 -0.96 8.65
N VAL A 19 -2.22 -0.26 7.94
CA VAL A 19 -2.69 -0.65 6.60
C VAL A 19 -1.67 -0.18 5.57
N VAL A 20 -1.30 -1.06 4.65
CA VAL A 20 -0.45 -0.76 3.51
C VAL A 20 -1.25 -1.08 2.25
N GLU A 21 -1.52 -0.06 1.43
CA GLU A 21 -2.30 -0.20 0.22
C GLU A 21 -1.43 -0.08 -1.04
N GLN A 22 -1.81 -0.84 -2.07
CA GLN A 22 -1.19 -0.73 -3.40
C GLN A 22 -2.24 -0.33 -4.45
N CYS A 23 -1.91 0.72 -5.20
CA CYS A 23 -2.72 1.22 -6.31
C CYS A 23 -2.61 0.31 -7.54
N LEU A 24 -3.74 -0.18 -8.05
CA LEU A 24 -3.79 -1.01 -9.26
C LEU A 24 -3.46 -0.23 -10.53
N ILE A 25 -3.81 1.05 -10.63
CA ILE A 25 -3.39 1.88 -11.78
C ILE A 25 -1.86 1.94 -11.84
N ALA A 26 -1.19 2.17 -10.71
CA ALA A 26 0.27 2.21 -10.66
C ALA A 26 0.89 0.84 -10.96
N ALA A 27 0.32 -0.24 -10.42
CA ALA A 27 0.75 -1.61 -10.71
C ALA A 27 0.64 -1.92 -12.23
N GLY A 28 -0.47 -1.54 -12.86
CA GLY A 28 -0.69 -1.70 -14.30
C GLY A 28 0.31 -0.92 -15.15
N LEU A 29 0.61 0.34 -14.78
CA LEU A 29 1.64 1.13 -15.46
C LEU A 29 3.04 0.48 -15.37
N GLN A 30 3.32 -0.21 -14.25
CA GLN A 30 4.56 -0.96 -14.04
C GLN A 30 4.51 -2.42 -14.53
N ARG A 31 3.38 -2.85 -15.12
CA ARG A 31 3.14 -4.23 -15.58
C ARG A 31 3.30 -5.29 -14.48
N ILE A 32 2.89 -4.96 -13.26
CA ILE A 32 2.87 -5.88 -12.11
C ILE A 32 1.46 -6.45 -11.98
N ALA A 33 1.34 -7.77 -11.90
CA ALA A 33 0.05 -8.42 -11.75
C ALA A 33 -0.45 -8.32 -10.29
N PRO A 34 -1.77 -8.22 -10.03
CA PRO A 34 -2.30 -8.19 -8.67
C PRO A 34 -1.83 -9.37 -7.80
N GLU A 35 -1.64 -10.53 -8.41
CA GLU A 35 -1.22 -11.77 -7.76
C GLU A 35 0.26 -11.77 -7.34
N ASP A 36 1.05 -10.83 -7.86
CA ASP A 36 2.47 -10.66 -7.46
C ASP A 36 2.62 -9.98 -6.09
N PHE A 37 1.55 -9.35 -5.58
CA PHE A 37 1.56 -8.71 -4.27
C PHE A 37 1.40 -9.74 -3.15
N ILE A 38 2.11 -9.51 -2.05
CA ILE A 38 1.98 -10.33 -0.85
C ILE A 38 0.63 -10.09 -0.18
N PRO A 39 0.03 -11.10 0.48
CA PRO A 39 -1.33 -11.04 1.02
C PRO A 39 -1.52 -9.99 2.12
N GLU A 40 -0.43 -9.46 2.69
CA GLU A 40 -0.48 -8.39 3.68
C GLU A 40 -0.75 -6.99 3.09
N ILE A 41 -0.66 -6.84 1.76
CA ILE A 41 -0.94 -5.59 1.05
C ILE A 41 -2.41 -5.59 0.60
N ASP A 42 -3.13 -4.52 0.95
CA ASP A 42 -4.50 -4.32 0.51
C ASP A 42 -4.47 -3.66 -0.89
N VAL A 43 -4.98 -4.34 -1.90
CA VAL A 43 -4.94 -3.86 -3.29
C VAL A 43 -6.18 -3.00 -3.56
N VAL A 44 -5.98 -1.74 -3.93
CA VAL A 44 -7.04 -0.77 -4.21
C VAL A 44 -7.02 -0.34 -5.66
N GLU A 45 -8.20 -0.04 -6.23
CA GLU A 45 -8.32 0.37 -7.63
C GLU A 45 -7.50 1.63 -7.94
N ASN A 46 -7.57 2.64 -7.07
CA ASN A 46 -6.85 3.90 -7.23
C ASN A 46 -6.39 4.48 -5.88
N GLY A 47 -5.08 4.57 -5.69
CA GLY A 47 -4.49 5.10 -4.46
C GLY A 47 -4.81 6.57 -4.18
N TYR A 48 -5.04 7.40 -5.21
CA TYR A 48 -5.43 8.80 -5.00
C TYR A 48 -6.84 8.91 -4.39
N ILE A 49 -7.78 8.05 -4.83
CA ILE A 49 -9.13 8.01 -4.26
C ILE A 49 -9.05 7.57 -2.79
N SER A 50 -8.22 6.57 -2.47
CA SER A 50 -8.02 6.16 -1.08
C SER A 50 -7.44 7.29 -0.22
N MET A 51 -6.36 7.94 -0.67
CA MET A 51 -5.76 9.08 0.05
C MET A 51 -6.75 10.23 0.29
N ILE A 52 -7.57 10.57 -0.70
CA ILE A 52 -8.63 11.59 -0.55
C ILE A 52 -9.65 11.11 0.48
N GLY A 53 -10.06 9.83 0.43
CA GLY A 53 -11.01 9.25 1.38
C GLY A 53 -10.49 9.26 2.82
N TYR A 54 -9.21 8.98 3.04
CA TYR A 54 -8.58 9.12 4.36
C TYR A 54 -8.53 10.59 4.81
N GLN A 55 -8.16 11.51 3.92
CA GLN A 55 -8.15 12.94 4.25
C GLN A 55 -9.54 13.47 4.61
N ALA A 56 -10.59 13.03 3.89
CA ALA A 56 -11.98 13.37 4.19
C ALA A 56 -12.47 12.85 5.56
N LYS A 57 -11.83 11.79 6.09
CA LYS A 57 -12.08 11.26 7.45
C LYS A 57 -11.31 12.04 8.54
N GLY A 58 -10.56 13.09 8.17
CA GLY A 58 -9.78 13.90 9.10
C GLY A 58 -8.34 13.43 9.31
N TYR A 59 -7.85 12.48 8.51
CA TYR A 59 -6.43 12.09 8.54
C TYR A 59 -5.58 13.09 7.77
N SER A 60 -4.37 13.35 8.25
CA SER A 60 -3.40 14.20 7.55
C SER A 60 -2.48 13.36 6.67
N GLN A 61 -2.20 13.86 5.47
CA GLN A 61 -1.12 13.31 4.65
C GLN A 61 0.23 13.74 5.25
N VAL A 62 1.14 12.77 5.44
CA VAL A 62 2.54 13.03 5.75
C VAL A 62 3.35 12.86 4.46
N PRO A 63 3.89 13.94 3.86
CA PRO A 63 4.76 13.83 2.70
C PRO A 63 6.11 13.22 3.11
N MET A 64 6.72 12.44 2.23
CA MET A 64 7.92 11.63 2.50
C MET A 64 9.05 11.95 1.50
N ASP A 65 9.08 13.19 1.01
CA ASP A 65 10.16 13.76 0.19
C ASP A 65 11.51 13.86 0.91
#